data_AF-A0A7T0JNJ2-F1
#
_entry.id   AF-A0A7T0JNJ2-F1
#
_cell.length_a   1.000
_cell.length_b   1.000
_cell.length_c   1.000
_cell.angle_alpha   90.00
_cell.angle_beta   90.00
_cell.angle_gamma   90.00
#
_symmetry.space_group_name_H-M   'P 1'
#
loop_
_entity.id
_entity.type
_entity.pdbx_description
1 polymer ?
#
loop_
_entity_poly.entity_id
_entity_poly.type
_entity_poly.pdbx_seq_one_letter_code
_entity_poly.pdbx_strand_id
1 'polypeptide(L)'
;MFIAILTFGFDSSLFANVDESLLRVFQWKNNRWENLGGTASLDDRTITVYADSLSHFAVAAVPVPGAVWLFGSGLFGLGLLRKRTAVA
;
A
#
# COMPACT_ATOMS: atom_id res chain seq x y z
N MET A 1 12.68 -24.68 6.46
CA MET A 1 12.27 -23.30 6.12
C MET A 1 12.03 -22.57 7.42
N PHE A 2 12.69 -21.43 7.63
CA PHE A 2 12.53 -20.61 8.84
C PHE A 2 11.67 -19.40 8.49
N ILE A 3 10.82 -18.98 9.43
CA ILE A 3 9.99 -17.77 9.34
C ILE A 3 10.25 -16.96 10.61
N ALA A 4 10.66 -15.71 10.43
CA ALA A 4 10.72 -14.71 11.49
C ALA A 4 9.48 -13.82 11.43
N ILE A 5 9.01 -13.40 12.61
CA ILE A 5 8.05 -12.31 12.75
C ILE A 5 8.86 -11.08 13.11
N LEU A 6 8.79 -10.04 12.27
CA LEU A 6 9.48 -8.78 12.48
C LEU A 6 8.44 -7.68 12.70
N THR A 7 8.68 -6.86 13.71
CA THR A 7 7.84 -5.70 14.03
C THR A 7 8.69 -4.45 13.97
N PHE A 8 8.31 -3.53 13.08
CA PHE A 8 8.98 -2.25 12.86
C PHE A 8 8.16 -1.15 13.52
N GLY A 9 8.72 -0.48 14.51
CA GLY A 9 8.17 0.79 15.01
C GLY A 9 8.53 1.93 14.06
N PHE A 10 7.63 2.90 13.92
CA PHE A 10 7.89 4.08 13.10
C PHE A 10 7.40 5.36 13.76
N ASP A 11 8.02 6.48 13.39
CA ASP A 11 7.58 7.82 13.77
C ASP A 11 6.79 8.44 12.62
N SER A 12 5.57 8.88 12.93
CA SER A 12 4.65 9.59 12.04
C SER A 12 5.30 10.81 11.38
N SER A 13 6.19 11.49 12.11
CA SER A 13 6.84 12.72 11.65
C SER A 13 7.68 12.50 10.37
N LEU A 14 8.13 11.26 10.13
CA LEU A 14 8.93 10.88 8.96
C LEU A 14 8.08 10.74 7.68
N PHE A 15 6.75 10.68 7.80
CA PHE A 15 5.84 10.38 6.71
C PHE A 15 4.79 11.50 6.50
N ALA A 16 5.22 12.75 6.61
CA ALA A 16 4.34 13.89 6.39
C ALA A 16 3.63 13.82 5.02
N ASN A 17 2.30 13.99 5.02
CA ASN A 17 1.42 13.91 3.84
C ASN A 17 1.32 12.53 3.17
N VAL A 18 1.68 11.47 3.88
CA VAL A 18 1.49 10.09 3.44
C VAL A 18 0.35 9.48 4.22
N ASP A 19 -0.55 8.77 3.55
CA ASP A 19 -1.52 7.91 4.22
C ASP A 19 -0.78 6.71 4.79
N GLU A 20 -0.57 6.72 6.11
CA GLU A 20 0.20 5.70 6.82
C GLU A 20 -0.42 4.30 6.72
N SER A 21 -1.72 4.19 6.41
CA SER A 21 -2.36 2.89 6.15
C SER A 21 -1.80 2.19 4.90
N LEU A 22 -1.14 2.96 4.03
CA LEU A 22 -0.49 2.48 2.80
C LEU A 22 0.98 2.10 3.01
N LEU A 23 1.53 2.25 4.22
CA LEU A 23 2.91 1.85 4.51
C LEU A 23 3.09 0.34 4.36
N ARG A 24 4.20 -0.04 3.74
CA ARG A 24 4.62 -1.43 3.52
C ARG A 24 6.08 -1.59 3.88
N VAL A 25 6.46 -2.82 4.22
CA VAL A 25 7.85 -3.21 4.45
C VAL A 25 8.39 -3.87 3.19
N PHE A 26 9.60 -3.49 2.82
CA PHE A 26 10.36 -4.08 1.73
C PHE A 26 11.62 -4.72 2.28
N GLN A 27 12.03 -5.83 1.68
CA GLN A 27 13.31 -6.48 1.97
C GLN A 27 14.23 -6.45 0.76
N TRP A 28 15.53 -6.34 0.99
CA TRP A 28 16.53 -6.46 -0.05
C TRP A 28 16.89 -7.93 -0.27
N LYS A 29 16.50 -8.49 -1.41
CA LYS A 29 16.73 -9.90 -1.77
C LYS A 29 17.04 -10.02 -3.25
N ASN A 30 18.00 -10.88 -3.61
CA ASN A 30 18.37 -11.12 -5.01
C ASN A 30 18.69 -9.83 -5.79
N ASN A 31 19.39 -8.88 -5.15
CA ASN A 31 19.77 -7.60 -5.73
C ASN A 31 18.59 -6.69 -6.15
N ARG A 32 17.44 -6.81 -5.46
CA ARG A 32 16.27 -5.95 -5.65
C ARG A 32 15.49 -5.80 -4.35
N TRP A 33 14.69 -4.74 -4.27
CA TRP A 33 13.69 -4.58 -3.21
C TRP A 33 12.45 -5.42 -3.55
N GLU A 34 12.05 -6.29 -2.64
CA GLU A 34 10.83 -7.10 -2.73
C GLU A 34 9.84 -6.64 -1.66
N ASN A 35 8.57 -6.46 -2.04
CA ASN A 35 7.51 -6.06 -1.12
C ASN A 35 7.10 -7.25 -0.24
N LEU A 36 7.29 -7.13 1.08
CA LEU A 36 6.83 -8.11 2.06
C LEU A 36 5.39 -7.88 2.51
N GLY A 37 4.81 -6.75 2.15
CA GLY A 37 3.50 -6.33 2.62
C GLY A 37 3.59 -5.73 4.01
N GLY A 38 2.76 -6.25 4.90
CA GLY A 38 2.58 -5.73 6.25
C GLY A 38 1.41 -4.78 6.36
N THR A 39 0.70 -4.90 7.48
CA THR A 39 -0.40 -4.01 7.85
C THR A 39 0.09 -3.10 8.97
N ALA A 40 -0.01 -1.80 8.77
CA ALA A 40 0.34 -0.83 9.80
C ALA A 40 -0.76 -0.81 10.88
N SER A 41 -0.37 -0.98 12.15
CA SER A 41 -1.18 -0.59 13.30
C SER A 41 -0.92 0.90 13.56
N LEU A 42 -1.93 1.74 13.31
CA LEU A 42 -1.81 3.19 13.51
C LEU A 42 -1.85 3.58 14.99
N ASP A 43 -2.48 2.75 15.82
CA ASP A 43 -2.56 2.96 17.27
C ASP A 43 -1.20 2.69 17.93
N ASP A 44 -0.56 1.59 17.55
CA ASP A 44 0.74 1.18 18.11
C ASP A 44 1.94 1.76 17.35
N ARG A 45 1.70 2.40 16.20
CA ARG A 45 2.73 2.88 15.25
C ARG A 45 3.75 1.79 14.89
N THR A 46 3.22 0.61 14.56
CA THR A 46 4.04 -0.55 14.17
C THR A 46 3.58 -1.17 12.86
N ILE A 47 4.49 -1.83 12.16
CA ILE A 47 4.20 -2.69 11.01
C ILE A 47 4.78 -4.07 11.29
N THR A 48 3.95 -5.11 11.18
CA THR A 48 4.38 -6.49 11.39
C THR A 48 4.40 -7.25 10.07
N VAL A 49 5.48 -8.00 9.83
CA VAL A 49 5.66 -8.84 8.63
C VAL A 49 6.29 -10.19 8.98
N TYR A 50 6.08 -11.15 8.08
CA TYR A 50 6.75 -12.44 8.10
C TYR A 50 7.89 -12.42 7.09
N ALA A 51 9.10 -12.72 7.54
CA ALA A 51 10.29 -12.75 6.70
C ALA A 51 10.94 -14.13 6.73
N ASP A 52 11.41 -14.60 5.57
CA ASP A 52 12.13 -15.87 5.43
C ASP A 52 13.66 -15.70 5.55
N SER A 53 14.12 -14.46 5.63
CA SER A 53 15.53 -14.08 5.74
C SER A 53 15.67 -12.74 6.46
N LEU A 54 16.79 -12.55 7.17
CA LEU A 54 17.16 -11.26 7.75
C LEU A 54 18.09 -10.55 6.76
N SER A 55 17.66 -9.40 6.26
CA SER A 55 18.37 -8.59 5.26
C SER A 55 18.20 -7.10 5.57
N HIS A 56 18.53 -6.22 4.63
CA HIS A 56 18.17 -4.82 4.76
C HIS A 56 16.66 -4.65 4.55
N PHE A 57 16.04 -3.84 5.40
CA PHE A 57 14.62 -3.53 5.33
C PHE A 57 14.41 -2.04 5.08
N ALA A 58 13.31 -1.72 4.38
CA ALA A 58 12.85 -0.35 4.18
C ALA A 58 11.35 -0.27 4.41
N VAL A 59 10.89 0.87 4.93
CA VAL A 59 9.47 1.19 5.08
C VAL A 59 9.12 2.31 4.12
N ALA A 60 8.12 2.10 3.27
CA ALA A 60 7.67 3.10 2.32
C ALA A 60 6.17 2.95 2.04
N ALA A 61 5.52 4.05 1.66
CA ALA A 61 4.13 4.01 1.24
C ALA A 61 4.02 3.60 -0.23
N VAL A 62 3.03 2.76 -0.52
CA VAL A 62 2.65 2.41 -1.89
C VAL A 62 1.47 3.30 -2.29
N PRO A 63 1.66 4.27 -3.21
CA PRO A 63 0.57 5.11 -3.66
C PRO A 63 -0.54 4.27 -4.27
N VAL A 64 -1.79 4.60 -3.95
CA VAL A 64 -2.94 4.02 -4.66
C VAL A 64 -2.77 4.36 -6.15
N PRO A 65 -2.76 3.36 -7.05
CA PRO A 65 -2.56 3.63 -8.46
C PRO A 65 -3.61 4.64 -8.95
N GLY A 66 -3.19 5.65 -9.71
CA GLY A 66 -4.11 6.61 -10.35
C GLY A 66 -5.19 5.94 -11.21
N ALA A 67 -5.00 4.66 -11.55
CA ALA A 67 -6.01 3.77 -12.11
C ALA A 67 -7.33 3.78 -11.31
N VAL A 68 -7.32 3.83 -9.98
CA VAL A 68 -8.56 3.89 -9.17
C VAL A 68 -9.37 5.15 -9.51
N TRP A 69 -8.69 6.29 -9.67
CA TRP A 69 -9.32 7.54 -10.11
C TRP A 69 -9.80 7.49 -11.56
N LEU A 70 -9.00 6.91 -12.47
CA LEU A 70 -9.37 6.73 -13.88
C LEU A 70 -10.60 5.83 -14.03
N PHE A 71 -10.60 4.68 -13.38
CA PHE A 71 -11.73 3.74 -13.44
C PHE A 71 -12.96 4.28 -12.71
N GLY A 72 -12.79 4.95 -11.56
CA GLY A 72 -13.89 5.59 -10.86
C GLY A 72 -14.56 6.68 -11.69
N SER A 73 -13.77 7.60 -12.25
CA SER A 73 -14.28 8.69 -13.09
C SER A 73 -14.86 8.18 -14.42
N GLY A 74 -14.20 7.22 -15.07
CA GLY A 74 -14.68 6.58 -16.30
C GLY A 74 -16.01 5.86 -16.10
N LEU A 75 -16.14 5.05 -15.03
CA LEU A 75 -17.37 4.32 -14.71
C LEU A 75 -18.51 5.28 -14.34
N PHE A 76 -18.21 6.34 -13.59
CA PHE A 76 -19.18 7.38 -13.28
C PHE A 76 -19.67 8.10 -14.55
N GLY A 77 -18.76 8.47 -15.45
CA GLY A 77 -19.10 9.08 -16.74
C GLY A 77 -19.97 8.18 -17.62
N LEU A 78 -19.65 6.88 -17.69
CA LEU A 78 -20.44 5.88 -18.40
C LEU A 78 -21.84 5.70 -17.80
N GLY A 79 -21.98 5.74 -16.48
CA GLY A 79 -23.26 5.68 -15.79
C GLY A 79 -24.19 6.85 -16.13
N LEU A 80 -23.64 8.04 -16.33
CA LEU A 80 -24.39 9.23 -16.75
C LEU A 80 -24.83 9.17 -18.22
N LEU A 81 -23.99 8.63 -19.11
CA LEU A 81 -24.31 8.48 -20.54
C LEU A 81 -25.48 7.52 -20.78
N ARG A 82 -25.67 6.51 -19.92
CA ARG A 82 -26.78 5.55 -20.03
C ARG A 82 -28.18 6.17 -19.88
N LYS A 83 -28.30 7.34 -19.24
CA LYS A 83 -29.60 8.02 -19.04
C LYS A 83 -30.10 8.82 -20.24
N ARG A 84 -29.29 9.01 -21.29
CA ARG A 84 -29.67 9.83 -22.47
C ARG A 84 -30.31 9.03 -23.62
N THR A 85 -30.37 7.70 -23.52
CA THR A 85 -30.90 6.83 -24.60
C THR A 85 -32.38 6.46 -24.42
N ALA A 86 -33.09 7.04 -23.44
CA ALA A 86 -34.51 6.80 -23.22
C ALA A 86 -35.34 8.10 -23.32
N VAL A 87 -35.26 8.78 -24.46
CA VAL A 87 -36.31 9.70 -24.93
C VAL A 87 -36.34 9.59 -26.46
N ALA A 88 -37.24 8.75 -26.96
CA ALA A 88 -37.74 8.73 -28.33
C ALA A 88 -39.27 8.63 -28.24
#